data_AF-A0AAW1MD37-F1
#
_entry.id   AF-A0AAW1MD37-F1
#
_cell.length_a   1.000
_cell.length_b   1.000
_cell.length_c   1.000
_cell.angle_alpha   90.00
_cell.angle_beta   90.00
_cell.angle_gamma   90.00
#
_symmetry.space_group_name_H-M   'P 1'
#
loop_
_entity.id
_entity.type
_entity.pdbx_description
1 polymer ?
#
loop_
_entity_poly.entity_id
_entity_poly.type
_entity_poly.pdbx_seq_one_letter_code
_entity_poly.pdbx_strand_id
1 'polypeptide(L)'
;MNVLGHMQQGASPSPFDRNMATKMGIKASQWISDQVKSNLSGDGTVNATGSESAALLGVVRRHYTFTSLSELKNQADFELRMPKEQWWLKLRPLLRILAKHDSTYEEERLYVREETS
;
A
#
# COMPACT_ATOMS: atom_id res chain seq x y z
N MET A 1 25.72 -3.87 -11.47
CA MET A 1 24.76 -3.93 -10.35
C MET A 1 24.51 -2.51 -9.90
N ASN A 2 23.30 -1.97 -10.07
CA ASN A 2 22.95 -0.63 -9.60
C ASN A 2 22.10 -0.77 -8.33
N VAL A 3 22.55 -0.18 -7.22
CA VAL A 3 21.87 -0.23 -5.91
C VAL A 3 21.58 1.19 -5.48
N LEU A 4 20.31 1.58 -5.50
CA LEU A 4 19.89 2.95 -5.20
C LEU A 4 19.97 3.32 -3.71
N GLY A 5 19.81 2.33 -2.81
CA GLY A 5 19.88 2.55 -1.36
C GLY A 5 18.90 3.62 -0.86
N HIS A 6 19.40 4.56 -0.06
CA HIS A 6 18.62 5.64 0.56
C HIS A 6 17.87 6.54 -0.43
N MET A 7 18.29 6.60 -1.70
CA MET A 7 17.57 7.36 -2.72
C MET A 7 16.12 6.89 -2.91
N GLN A 8 15.79 5.64 -2.56
CA GLN A 8 14.43 5.11 -2.62
C GLN A 8 13.47 5.73 -1.59
N GLN A 9 13.98 6.40 -0.54
CA GLN A 9 13.15 7.16 0.40
C GLN A 9 12.55 8.42 -0.25
N GLY A 10 13.10 8.85 -1.40
CA GLY A 10 12.77 10.12 -2.02
C GLY A 10 13.45 11.30 -1.33
N ALA A 11 13.30 12.49 -1.90
CA ALA A 11 13.78 13.75 -1.31
C ALA A 11 12.62 14.52 -0.67
N SER A 12 11.70 15.02 -1.51
CA SER A 12 10.48 15.68 -1.06
C SER A 12 9.27 14.75 -1.25
N PRO A 13 8.36 14.65 -0.27
CA PRO A 13 7.16 13.80 -0.39
C PRO A 13 6.31 14.27 -1.58
N SER A 14 5.68 13.34 -2.29
CA SER A 14 4.85 13.68 -3.44
C SER A 14 3.58 14.45 -3.00
N PRO A 15 2.89 15.16 -3.91
CA PRO A 15 1.58 15.76 -3.61
C PRO A 15 0.57 14.75 -3.05
N PHE A 16 0.61 13.50 -3.53
CA PHE A 16 -0.24 12.42 -3.05
C PHE A 16 0.06 12.11 -1.57
N ASP A 17 1.34 11.92 -1.24
CA ASP A 17 1.77 11.62 0.14
C ASP A 17 1.37 12.74 1.10
N ARG A 18 1.53 14.00 0.68
CA ARG A 18 1.12 15.17 1.49
C ARG A 18 -0.38 15.18 1.75
N ASN A 19 -1.20 14.97 0.72
CA ASN A 19 -2.65 14.95 0.88
C ASN A 19 -3.13 13.80 1.77
N MET A 20 -2.54 12.61 1.57
CA MET A 20 -2.86 11.43 2.34
C MET A 20 -2.45 11.58 3.82
N ALA A 21 -1.27 12.12 4.09
CA ALA A 21 -0.80 12.41 5.44
C ALA A 21 -1.75 13.37 6.18
N THR A 22 -2.16 14.47 5.54
CA THR A 22 -3.13 15.40 6.14
C THR A 22 -4.47 14.72 6.44
N LYS A 23 -5.01 13.93 5.49
CA LYS A 23 -6.28 13.20 5.70
C LYS A 23 -6.19 12.20 6.85
N MET A 24 -5.09 11.45 6.92
CA MET A 24 -4.86 10.48 7.99
C MET A 24 -4.68 11.17 9.34
N GLY A 25 -3.93 12.28 9.40
CA GLY A 25 -3.73 13.06 10.62
C GLY A 25 -5.04 13.60 11.18
N ILE A 26 -5.90 14.18 10.33
CA ILE A 26 -7.22 14.66 10.73
C ILE A 26 -8.07 13.50 11.29
N LYS A 27 -8.11 12.36 10.59
CA LYS A 27 -8.88 11.19 11.03
C LYS A 27 -8.37 10.62 12.35
N ALA A 28 -7.06 10.54 12.54
CA ALA A 28 -6.45 10.07 13.77
C ALA A 28 -6.79 11.02 14.94
N SER A 29 -6.68 12.33 14.74
CA SER A 29 -7.03 13.33 15.76
C SER A 29 -8.51 13.25 16.16
N GLN A 30 -9.40 13.07 15.18
CA GLN A 30 -10.82 12.88 15.43
C GLN A 30 -11.07 11.60 16.24
N TRP A 31 -10.48 10.49 15.81
CA TRP A 31 -10.62 9.20 16.48
C TRP A 31 -10.12 9.23 17.93
N ILE A 32 -8.96 9.86 18.20
CA ILE A 32 -8.46 10.02 19.57
C ILE A 32 -9.47 10.81 20.42
N SER A 33 -10.01 11.90 19.87
CA SER A 33 -11.00 12.73 20.57
C SER A 33 -12.27 11.94 20.90
N ASP A 34 -12.73 11.10 19.97
CA ASP A 34 -13.90 10.25 20.16
C ASP A 34 -13.62 9.15 21.20
N GLN A 35 -12.44 8.53 21.16
CA GLN A 35 -12.02 7.54 22.16
C GLN A 35 -11.94 8.13 23.57
N VAL A 36 -11.41 9.35 23.72
CA VAL A 36 -11.37 10.03 25.03
C VAL A 36 -12.78 10.26 25.57
N LYS A 37 -13.71 10.74 24.72
CA LYS A 37 -15.10 10.99 25.14
C LYS A 37 -15.82 9.70 25.53
N SER A 38 -15.62 8.62 24.79
CA SER A 38 -16.28 7.34 25.05
C SER A 38 -15.73 6.60 26.27
N ASN A 39 -14.48 6.85 26.65
CA ASN A 39 -13.83 6.18 27.78
C ASN A 39 -13.65 7.09 29.01
N LEU A 40 -14.31 8.25 29.03
CA LEU A 40 -14.28 9.18 30.17
C LEU A 40 -15.16 8.63 31.30
N SER A 41 -14.56 8.37 32.46
CA SER A 41 -15.28 8.01 33.67
C SER A 41 -15.86 9.26 34.34
N GLY A 42 -16.91 9.11 35.17
CA GLY A 42 -17.54 10.22 35.88
C GLY A 42 -16.60 11.01 36.81
N ASP A 43 -15.47 10.41 37.19
CA ASP A 43 -14.39 11.01 38.00
C ASP A 43 -13.35 11.79 37.16
N GLY A 44 -13.58 11.96 35.85
CA GLY A 44 -12.67 12.67 34.95
C GLY A 44 -11.46 11.86 34.48
N THR A 45 -11.27 10.63 34.96
CA THR A 45 -10.24 9.71 34.47
C THR A 45 -10.67 9.04 33.16
N VAL A 46 -9.78 8.98 32.17
CA VAL A 46 -10.00 8.23 30.92
C VAL A 46 -9.42 6.83 31.07
N ASN A 47 -10.24 5.79 30.90
CA ASN A 47 -9.80 4.41 31.04
C ASN A 47 -10.21 3.56 29.83
N ALA A 48 -9.34 3.51 28.82
CA ALA A 48 -9.62 2.85 27.54
C ALA A 48 -9.03 1.43 27.50
N THR A 49 -9.72 0.48 28.15
CA THR A 49 -9.26 -0.92 28.30
C THR A 49 -9.75 -1.87 27.21
N GLY A 50 -10.68 -1.42 26.35
CA GLY A 50 -11.20 -2.23 25.24
C GLY A 50 -10.13 -2.52 24.17
N SER A 51 -10.24 -3.65 23.47
CA SER A 51 -9.34 -4.00 22.36
C SER A 51 -9.28 -2.95 21.26
N GLU A 52 -10.38 -2.21 21.10
CA GLU A 52 -10.54 -1.16 20.10
C GLU A 52 -9.87 0.17 20.50
N SER A 53 -9.37 0.29 21.74
CA SER A 53 -8.64 1.49 22.17
C SER A 53 -7.24 1.59 21.56
N ALA A 54 -6.72 0.47 21.06
CA ALA A 54 -5.44 0.40 20.35
C ALA A 54 -5.68 -0.10 18.92
N ALA A 55 -5.61 0.82 17.95
CA ALA A 55 -5.89 0.55 16.55
C ALA A 55 -4.86 1.18 15.61
N LEU A 56 -4.68 0.55 14.44
CA LEU A 56 -3.92 1.11 13.32
C LEU A 56 -4.89 1.76 12.32
N LEU A 57 -4.61 3.00 11.95
CA LEU A 57 -5.26 3.64 10.81
C LEU A 57 -4.61 3.18 9.51
N GLY A 58 -5.35 2.43 8.70
CA GLY A 58 -4.91 1.96 7.38
C GLY A 58 -5.86 2.36 6.26
N VAL A 59 -5.44 2.12 5.03
CA VAL A 59 -6.32 2.15 3.85
C VAL A 59 -6.61 0.73 3.41
N VAL A 60 -7.87 0.33 3.54
CA VAL A 60 -8.35 -0.96 3.04
C VAL A 60 -9.19 -0.68 1.80
N ARG A 61 -8.64 -1.08 0.64
CA ARG A 61 -9.19 -0.77 -0.70
C ARG A 61 -9.27 0.75 -0.95
N ARG A 62 -10.41 1.36 -0.65
CA ARG A 62 -10.68 2.80 -0.86
C ARG A 62 -11.11 3.52 0.43
N HIS A 63 -11.15 2.81 1.56
CA HIS A 63 -11.65 3.33 2.83
C HIS A 63 -10.52 3.47 3.83
N TYR A 64 -10.60 4.52 4.65
CA TYR A 64 -9.76 4.69 5.82
C TYR A 64 -10.40 3.92 6.97
N THR A 65 -9.68 2.95 7.52
CA THR A 65 -10.21 2.01 8.51
C THR A 65 -9.27 1.96 9.71
N PHE A 66 -9.84 2.04 10.91
CA PHE A 66 -9.14 1.72 12.15
C PHE A 66 -9.32 0.22 12.41
N THR A 67 -8.21 -0.51 12.52
CA THR A 67 -8.22 -1.96 12.78
C THR A 67 -7.52 -2.20 14.11
N SER A 68 -8.12 -2.99 15.01
CA SER A 68 -7.52 -3.26 16.32
C SER A 68 -6.19 -4.00 16.19
N LEU A 69 -5.26 -3.72 17.11
CA LEU A 69 -3.95 -4.39 17.09
C LEU A 69 -4.06 -5.89 17.29
N SER A 70 -5.05 -6.34 18.07
CA SER A 70 -5.35 -7.76 18.28
C SER A 70 -5.70 -8.47 16.98
N GLU A 71 -6.50 -7.84 16.12
CA GLU A 71 -6.83 -8.40 14.81
C GLU A 71 -5.62 -8.38 13.87
N LEU A 72 -4.88 -7.28 13.82
CA LEU A 72 -3.70 -7.14 12.96
C LEU A 72 -2.59 -8.13 13.29
N LYS A 73 -2.44 -8.48 14.57
CA LYS A 73 -1.49 -9.50 15.01
C LYS A 73 -1.69 -10.84 14.29
N ASN A 74 -2.92 -11.19 13.97
CA ASN A 74 -3.23 -12.43 13.27
C ASN A 74 -2.87 -12.37 11.78
N GLN A 75 -2.78 -11.17 11.19
CA GLN A 75 -2.51 -10.94 9.78
C GLN A 75 -1.04 -10.59 9.48
N ALA A 76 -0.27 -10.21 10.51
CA ALA A 76 1.14 -9.86 10.40
C ALA A 76 2.05 -11.04 10.76
N ASP A 77 3.12 -11.21 9.97
CA ASP A 77 4.29 -12.01 10.34
C ASP A 77 5.33 -11.05 10.93
N PHE A 78 5.53 -11.14 12.25
CA PHE A 78 6.42 -10.23 12.97
C PHE A 78 7.90 -10.58 12.81
N GLU A 79 8.23 -11.86 12.55
CA GLU A 79 9.62 -12.29 12.33
C GLU A 79 10.12 -11.75 10.99
N LEU A 80 9.31 -11.92 9.95
CA LEU A 80 9.61 -11.42 8.60
C LEU A 80 9.23 -9.95 8.40
N ARG A 81 8.54 -9.34 9.38
CA ARG A 81 8.04 -7.95 9.36
C ARG A 81 7.19 -7.66 8.11
N MET A 82 6.36 -8.61 7.70
CA MET A 82 5.56 -8.54 6.48
C MET A 82 4.12 -9.00 6.73
N PRO A 83 3.15 -8.59 5.90
CA PRO A 83 1.82 -9.17 5.95
C PRO A 83 1.85 -10.63 5.48
N LYS A 84 1.04 -11.48 6.12
CA LYS A 84 0.90 -12.90 5.72
C LYS A 84 0.31 -13.02 4.31
N GLU A 85 -0.66 -12.18 3.96
CA GLU A 85 -1.18 -12.09 2.58
C GLU A 85 -0.54 -10.91 1.83
N GLN A 86 0.18 -11.20 0.76
CA GLN A 86 0.79 -10.20 -0.12
C GLN A 86 -0.02 -10.08 -1.42
N TRP A 87 -1.11 -9.30 -1.37
CA TRP A 87 -2.09 -9.18 -2.46
C TRP A 87 -1.48 -8.82 -3.83
N TRP A 88 -0.42 -8.01 -3.84
CA TRP A 88 0.26 -7.53 -5.05
C TRP A 88 1.02 -8.63 -5.79
N LEU A 89 1.32 -9.77 -5.16
CA LEU A 89 1.92 -10.93 -5.84
C LEU A 89 1.00 -11.47 -6.95
N LYS A 90 -0.31 -11.29 -6.80
CA LYS A 90 -1.32 -11.67 -7.80
C LYS A 90 -1.19 -10.84 -9.10
N LEU A 91 -0.47 -9.71 -9.08
CA LEU A 91 -0.21 -8.89 -10.27
C LEU A 91 0.97 -9.41 -11.10
N ARG A 92 1.80 -10.32 -10.56
CA ARG A 92 3.00 -10.84 -11.26
C ARG A 92 2.67 -11.48 -12.62
N PRO A 93 1.62 -12.28 -12.80
CA PRO A 93 1.27 -12.83 -14.10
C PRO A 93 0.93 -11.74 -15.13
N LEU A 94 0.17 -10.71 -14.73
CA LEU A 94 -0.16 -9.58 -15.61
C LEU A 94 1.09 -8.81 -16.02
N LEU A 95 1.99 -8.53 -15.07
CA LEU A 95 3.28 -7.91 -15.37
C LEU A 95 4.10 -8.73 -16.37
N ARG A 96 4.09 -10.07 -16.28
CA ARG A 96 4.79 -10.94 -17.24
C ARG A 96 4.19 -10.88 -18.64
N ILE A 97 2.87 -10.77 -18.76
CA ILE A 97 2.19 -10.62 -20.06
C ILE A 97 2.55 -9.26 -20.66
N LEU A 98 2.41 -8.18 -19.89
CA LEU A 98 2.66 -6.81 -20.36
C LEU A 98 4.15 -6.55 -20.65
N ALA A 99 5.06 -7.25 -19.98
CA ALA A 99 6.49 -7.16 -20.24
C ALA A 99 6.93 -7.97 -21.47
N LYS A 100 6.13 -8.94 -21.93
CA LYS A 100 6.36 -9.62 -23.20
C LYS A 100 5.88 -8.70 -24.32
N HIS A 101 6.79 -7.86 -24.80
CA HIS A 101 6.66 -7.31 -26.13
C HIS A 101 7.07 -8.42 -27.11
N ASP A 102 6.11 -9.03 -27.82
CA ASP A 102 6.42 -9.61 -29.11
C ASP A 102 6.91 -8.45 -29.95
N SER A 103 8.21 -8.39 -30.19
CA SER A 103 8.77 -7.53 -31.22
C SER A 103 8.05 -7.88 -32.51
N THR A 104 7.07 -7.07 -32.91
CA THR A 104 6.53 -6.98 -34.27
C THR A 104 7.66 -6.58 -35.20
N TYR A 105 8.58 -7.51 -35.42
CA TYR A 105 9.43 -7.61 -36.60
C TYR A 105 8.89 -8.80 -37.38
N GLU A 106 7.74 -8.62 -38.04
CA GLU A 106 7.66 -9.25 -39.36
C GLU A 106 8.58 -8.42 -40.24
N GLU A 107 9.72 -9.02 -40.56
CA GLU A 107 10.73 -8.48 -41.44
C GLU A 107 10.09 -7.93 -42.73
N GLU A 108 10.44 -6.71 -43.12
CA GLU A 108 10.40 -6.25 -44.51
C GLU A 108 11.35 -7.13 -45.37
N ARG A 109 11.01 -8.40 -45.54
CA ARG A 109 11.76 -9.37 -46.34
C ARG A 109 10.81 -10.27 -47.11
N LEU A 110 10.12 -9.68 -48.09
CA LEU A 110 9.86 -10.39 -49.33
C LEU A 110 10.70 -9.76 -50.44
N TYR A 111 11.82 -10.44 -50.69
CA TYR A 111 12.65 -10.34 -51.88
C TYR A 111 11.76 -10.31 -53.14
N VAL A 112 11.61 -9.14 -53.76
CA VAL A 112 11.31 -9.11 -55.20
C VAL A 112 12.62 -9.52 -55.88
N ARG A 113 12.76 -10.82 -56.15
CA ARG A 113 13.76 -11.30 -57.10
C ARG A 113 13.41 -10.75 -58.47
N GLU A 114 14.31 -9.96 -59.04
CA GLU A 114 14.36 -9.75 -60.47
C GLU A 114 14.53 -11.13 -61.14
N GLU A 115 13.51 -11.59 -61.86
CA GLU A 115 13.70 -12.61 -62.88
C GLU A 115 13.45 -11.97 -64.24
N THR A 116 14.56 -11.87 -64.96
CA THR A 116 14.69 -11.58 -66.38
C THR A 116 14.07 -12.72 -67.20
N SER A 117 13.24 -12.37 -68.17
CA SER A 117 13.09 -13.06 -69.47
C SER A 117 12.46 -12.12 -70.47
#